data_AF-G2YCB1-F1
#
_entry.id   AF-G2YCB1-F1
#
_cell.length_a   1.000
_cell.length_b   1.000
_cell.length_c   1.000
_cell.angle_alpha   90.00
_cell.angle_beta   90.00
_cell.angle_gamma   90.00
#
_symmetry.space_group_name_H-M   'P 1'
#
loop_
_entity.id
_entity.type
_entity.pdbx_description
1 polymer ?
#
loop_
_entity_poly.entity_id
_entity_poly.type
_entity_poly.pdbx_seq_one_letter_code
_entity_poly.pdbx_strand_id
1 'polypeptide(L)'
;MYANLFFMGVIFSGKARDRGTVSATPDNNLQLTVCKNPSLRQEWRTLSIPQRQDYISAVQCLQSRPSILGLNHTLHDEFTNSAKKEPHCLSRGFLYGDVLKKRFGARVHPDALEAILQEADYEAFNLKLEAWPRDAVPHGVNGDFSRETTPNDPLFSLHHASLDRVWWQWQQRDPERRLWQSGSSHLQESLVYSLDDVFHFKRFSPDRTVSELMSTESDLFCCTY
;
A
#
# COMPACT_ATOMS: atom_id res chain seq x y z
N MET A 1 9.14 -8.07 12.25
CA MET A 1 9.48 -6.64 12.32
C MET A 1 9.39 -6.18 10.88
N TYR A 2 8.47 -5.24 10.62
CA TYR A 2 7.58 -5.30 9.47
C TYR A 2 8.23 -4.79 8.16
N ALA A 3 8.18 -5.60 7.10
CA ALA A 3 8.49 -5.20 5.73
C ALA A 3 7.30 -4.41 5.16
N ASN A 4 7.50 -3.14 4.81
CA ASN A 4 6.48 -2.36 4.12
C ASN A 4 6.43 -2.79 2.65
N LEU A 5 5.68 -3.84 2.37
CA LEU A 5 5.23 -4.15 1.01
C LEU A 5 3.84 -3.57 0.85
N PHE A 6 3.77 -2.50 0.06
CA PHE A 6 2.51 -1.86 -0.29
C PHE A 6 1.76 -2.76 -1.26
N PHE A 7 0.95 -3.67 -0.73
CA PHE A 7 -0.19 -4.20 -1.46
C PHE A 7 -1.46 -3.88 -0.71
N MET A 8 -2.36 -3.15 -1.36
CA MET A 8 -3.74 -2.90 -0.90
C MET A 8 -3.90 -2.28 0.50
N GLY A 9 -3.01 -1.39 0.92
CA GLY A 9 -3.16 -0.73 2.23
C GLY A 9 -3.07 -1.69 3.40
N VAL A 10 -2.23 -2.72 3.33
CA VAL A 10 -2.04 -3.59 4.48
C VAL A 10 -0.57 -3.65 4.89
N ILE A 11 -0.24 -2.98 5.99
CA ILE A 11 1.08 -3.04 6.63
C ILE A 11 1.18 -4.40 7.35
N PHE A 12 1.97 -5.35 6.82
CA PHE A 12 2.21 -6.64 7.49
C PHE A 12 3.67 -7.09 7.51
N SER A 13 4.00 -7.94 8.49
CA SER A 13 5.37 -8.31 8.84
C SER A 13 5.87 -9.45 7.97
N GLY A 14 6.82 -9.16 7.09
CA GLY A 14 7.80 -10.16 6.65
C GLY A 14 8.82 -10.46 7.76
N LYS A 15 9.33 -11.70 7.80
CA LYS A 15 10.58 -12.02 8.52
C LYS A 15 11.72 -11.81 7.53
N ALA A 16 12.65 -10.92 7.85
CA ALA A 16 13.82 -10.73 7.02
C ALA A 16 15.04 -11.48 7.57
N ARG A 17 16.03 -11.69 6.71
CA ARG A 17 17.21 -12.50 6.96
C ARG A 17 18.44 -11.64 7.28
N ASP A 18 19.34 -12.16 8.11
CA ASP A 18 20.65 -11.54 8.37
C ASP A 18 21.53 -11.57 7.11
N ARG A 19 22.42 -10.57 7.01
CA ARG A 19 23.34 -10.28 5.90
C ARG A 19 24.39 -11.40 5.69
N GLY A 20 23.97 -12.60 5.30
CA GLY A 20 24.81 -13.61 4.66
C GLY A 20 24.80 -13.39 3.14
N THR A 21 25.91 -13.68 2.46
CA THR A 21 26.06 -13.56 1.00
C THR A 21 25.02 -14.42 0.27
N VAL A 22 23.83 -13.88 0.01
CA VAL A 22 22.85 -14.45 -0.91
C VAL A 22 22.94 -13.64 -2.18
N SER A 23 23.82 -14.08 -3.09
CA SER A 23 23.68 -13.77 -4.49
C SER A 23 22.43 -14.51 -4.95
N ALA A 24 21.27 -13.84 -4.92
CA ALA A 24 20.07 -14.32 -5.56
C ALA A 24 20.32 -14.22 -7.07
N THR A 25 20.87 -15.29 -7.64
CA THR A 25 20.62 -15.57 -9.05
C THR A 25 19.11 -15.85 -9.12
N PRO A 26 18.35 -15.13 -9.95
CA PRO A 26 16.93 -15.41 -10.08
C PRO A 26 16.80 -16.86 -10.52
N ASP A 27 15.99 -17.63 -9.81
CA ASP A 27 15.55 -18.93 -10.33
C ASP A 27 14.86 -18.62 -11.67
N ASN A 28 15.46 -19.07 -12.77
CA ASN A 28 15.12 -18.71 -14.16
C ASN A 28 13.69 -19.12 -14.59
N ASN A 29 12.81 -19.49 -13.66
CA ASN A 29 11.51 -20.09 -13.89
C ASN A 29 10.32 -19.39 -13.21
N LEU A 30 10.51 -18.29 -12.49
CA LEU A 30 9.38 -17.48 -12.00
C LEU A 30 8.87 -16.55 -13.12
N GLN A 31 8.31 -17.15 -14.18
CA GLN A 31 7.47 -16.40 -15.11
C GLN A 31 6.07 -16.25 -14.49
N LEU A 32 5.77 -15.07 -13.96
CA LEU A 32 4.40 -14.73 -13.61
C LEU A 32 3.55 -14.81 -14.87
N THR A 33 2.50 -15.63 -14.83
CA THR A 33 1.53 -15.67 -15.93
C THR A 33 0.83 -14.32 -16.01
N VAL A 34 0.88 -13.72 -17.20
CA VAL A 34 0.27 -12.42 -17.49
C VAL A 34 -1.23 -12.59 -17.71
N CYS A 35 -2.03 -11.79 -16.99
CA CYS A 35 -3.47 -11.79 -17.14
C CYS A 35 -3.88 -11.26 -18.51
N LYS A 36 -4.85 -11.93 -19.16
CA LYS A 36 -5.31 -11.55 -20.51
C LYS A 36 -6.23 -10.34 -20.53
N ASN A 37 -7.05 -10.15 -19.50
CA ASN A 37 -8.09 -9.12 -19.44
C ASN A 37 -8.04 -8.36 -18.10
N PRO A 38 -7.01 -7.53 -17.88
CA PRO A 38 -6.88 -6.80 -16.63
C PRO A 38 -8.03 -5.81 -16.44
N SER A 39 -8.55 -5.77 -15.21
CA SER A 39 -9.52 -4.75 -14.80
C SER A 39 -8.85 -3.38 -14.63
N LEU A 40 -9.54 -2.31 -15.02
CA LEU A 40 -9.01 -0.94 -14.90
C LEU A 40 -9.36 -0.33 -13.53
N ARG A 41 -8.33 0.03 -12.76
CA ARG A 41 -8.44 0.78 -11.50
C ARG A 41 -8.56 2.27 -11.79
N GLN A 42 -9.77 2.79 -11.67
CA GLN A 42 -10.10 4.16 -12.03
C GLN A 42 -9.82 5.17 -10.91
N GLU A 43 -9.56 6.42 -11.30
CA GLU A 43 -9.42 7.52 -10.36
C GLU A 43 -10.79 7.94 -9.80
N TRP A 44 -10.85 8.27 -8.51
CA TRP A 44 -12.11 8.49 -7.80
C TRP A 44 -13.04 9.53 -8.44
N ARG A 45 -12.49 10.61 -9.01
CA ARG A 45 -13.26 11.69 -9.65
C ARG A 45 -13.84 11.26 -10.98
N THR A 46 -13.28 10.25 -11.65
CA THR A 46 -13.82 9.70 -12.89
C THR A 46 -14.96 8.70 -12.65
N LEU A 47 -15.08 8.15 -11.43
CA LEU A 47 -16.18 7.26 -11.06
C LEU A 47 -17.53 7.98 -11.10
N SER A 48 -18.55 7.28 -11.60
CA SER A 48 -19.95 7.68 -11.53
C SER A 48 -20.47 7.64 -10.09
N ILE A 49 -21.58 8.33 -9.82
CA ILE A 49 -22.23 8.33 -8.51
C ILE A 49 -22.56 6.90 -8.03
N PRO A 50 -23.16 6.01 -8.86
CA PRO A 50 -23.41 4.62 -8.47
C PRO A 50 -22.14 3.88 -8.06
N GLN A 51 -21.04 4.02 -8.82
CA GLN A 51 -19.77 3.35 -8.47
C GLN A 51 -19.19 3.85 -7.14
N ARG A 52 -19.33 5.15 -6.84
CA ARG A 52 -18.92 5.70 -5.54
C ARG A 52 -19.80 5.17 -4.40
N GLN A 53 -21.09 4.97 -4.66
CA GLN A 53 -22.01 4.36 -3.69
C GLN A 53 -21.64 2.89 -3.45
N ASP A 54 -21.32 2.12 -4.49
CA ASP A 54 -20.89 0.74 -4.36
C ASP A 54 -19.65 0.60 -3.45
N TYR A 55 -18.67 1.52 -3.59
CA TYR A 55 -17.53 1.58 -2.70
C TYR A 55 -17.93 1.83 -1.23
N ILE A 56 -18.79 2.82 -0.98
CA ILE A 56 -19.27 3.15 0.37
C ILE A 56 -20.03 1.95 0.97
N SER A 57 -20.89 1.31 0.18
CA SER A 57 -21.64 0.13 0.60
C SER A 57 -20.72 -1.06 0.92
N ALA A 58 -19.63 -1.24 0.17
CA ALA A 58 -18.62 -2.27 0.47
C ALA A 58 -17.93 -2.02 1.81
N VAL A 59 -17.53 -0.77 2.10
CA VAL A 59 -16.92 -0.42 3.39
C VAL A 59 -17.88 -0.65 4.55
N GLN A 60 -19.14 -0.22 4.42
CA GLN A 60 -20.18 -0.47 5.42
C GLN A 60 -20.43 -1.97 5.62
N CYS A 61 -20.36 -2.77 4.54
CA CYS A 61 -20.46 -4.21 4.64
C CYS A 61 -19.35 -4.79 5.53
N LEU A 62 -18.09 -4.38 5.35
CA LEU A 62 -16.97 -4.82 6.19
C LEU A 62 -17.17 -4.43 7.66
N GLN A 63 -17.71 -3.23 7.93
CA GLN A 63 -18.02 -2.77 9.29
C GLN A 63 -19.17 -3.54 9.95
N SER A 64 -20.05 -4.16 9.16
CA SER A 64 -21.18 -4.95 9.68
C SER A 64 -20.85 -6.42 9.92
N ARG A 65 -19.75 -6.92 9.33
CA ARG A 65 -19.37 -8.34 9.40
C ARG A 65 -18.57 -8.63 10.66
N PRO A 66 -18.79 -9.79 11.30
CA PRO A 66 -17.95 -10.23 12.40
C PRO A 66 -16.53 -10.52 11.91
N SER A 67 -15.57 -10.36 12.83
CA SER A 67 -14.17 -10.73 12.64
C SER A 67 -13.99 -12.20 12.21
N ILE A 68 -13.09 -12.42 11.26
CA ILE A 68 -12.67 -13.76 10.81
C ILE A 68 -11.58 -14.32 11.74
N LEU A 69 -10.86 -13.44 12.45
CA LEU A 69 -9.89 -13.79 13.49
C LEU A 69 -10.54 -14.24 14.80
N GLY A 70 -11.88 -14.13 14.93
CA GLY A 70 -12.62 -14.54 16.12
C GLY A 70 -12.47 -13.58 17.30
N LEU A 71 -12.04 -12.36 17.02
CA LEU A 71 -11.88 -11.29 18.00
C LEU A 71 -13.22 -10.57 18.20
N ASN A 72 -13.42 -9.91 19.35
CA ASN A 72 -14.65 -9.17 19.66
C ASN A 72 -14.72 -7.79 18.97
N HIS A 73 -14.57 -7.79 17.65
CA HIS A 73 -14.57 -6.62 16.78
C HIS A 73 -15.07 -6.98 15.36
N THR A 74 -15.19 -6.00 14.48
CA THR A 74 -15.69 -6.18 13.11
C THR A 74 -14.58 -6.66 12.18
N LEU A 75 -14.94 -7.20 11.01
CA LEU A 75 -13.97 -7.53 9.96
C LEU A 75 -13.15 -6.30 9.54
N HIS A 76 -13.76 -5.12 9.57
CA HIS A 76 -13.09 -3.86 9.29
C HIS A 76 -12.04 -3.49 10.35
N ASP A 77 -12.29 -3.77 11.63
CA ASP A 77 -11.36 -3.43 12.71
C ASP A 77 -10.07 -4.27 12.64
N GLU A 78 -10.08 -5.43 11.98
CA GLU A 78 -8.91 -6.29 11.79
C GLU A 78 -7.79 -5.61 11.01
N PHE A 79 -8.11 -4.64 10.14
CA PHE A 79 -7.12 -3.90 9.36
C PHE A 79 -6.24 -2.98 10.22
N THR A 80 -6.68 -2.62 11.43
CA THR A 80 -5.89 -1.78 12.35
C THR A 80 -4.89 -2.58 13.18
N ASN A 81 -5.02 -3.91 13.22
CA ASN A 81 -4.26 -4.80 14.12
C ASN A 81 -4.30 -4.35 15.60
N SER A 82 -5.31 -3.56 16.00
CA SER A 82 -5.50 -3.07 17.37
C SER A 82 -6.39 -4.01 18.16
N ALA A 83 -5.91 -4.46 19.32
CA ALA A 83 -6.70 -5.24 20.27
C ALA A 83 -7.69 -4.37 21.08
N LYS A 84 -7.53 -3.04 21.06
CA LYS A 84 -8.32 -2.10 21.87
C LYS A 84 -9.35 -1.39 21.00
N LYS A 85 -10.63 -1.54 21.38
CA LYS A 85 -11.75 -0.86 20.73
C LYS A 85 -12.05 0.46 21.43
N GLU A 86 -12.04 1.56 20.67
CA GLU A 86 -12.40 2.89 21.15
C GLU A 86 -13.51 3.47 20.25
N PRO A 87 -14.79 3.25 20.60
CA PRO A 87 -15.88 3.69 19.75
C PRO A 87 -16.03 5.21 19.79
N HIS A 88 -15.96 5.85 18.62
CA HIS A 88 -16.28 7.26 18.42
C HIS A 88 -16.79 7.49 16.99
N CYS A 89 -17.34 8.67 16.72
CA CYS A 89 -17.66 9.06 15.35
C CYS A 89 -16.36 9.31 14.57
N LEU A 90 -16.36 8.98 13.27
CA LEU A 90 -15.26 9.32 12.39
C LEU A 90 -15.06 10.84 12.36
N SER A 91 -13.86 11.29 12.69
CA SER A 91 -13.48 12.69 12.77
C SER A 91 -12.34 13.00 11.82
N ARG A 92 -12.50 14.05 11.02
CA ARG A 92 -11.46 14.60 10.13
C ARG A 92 -11.33 16.09 10.38
N GLY A 93 -10.11 16.62 10.24
CA GLY A 93 -9.76 18.00 10.57
C GLY A 93 -8.89 18.64 9.49
N PHE A 94 -9.44 18.79 8.29
CA PHE A 94 -8.69 19.24 7.11
C PHE A 94 -7.91 20.53 7.38
N LEU A 95 -6.59 20.46 7.17
CA LEU A 95 -5.76 21.65 7.16
C LEU A 95 -6.06 22.47 5.92
N TYR A 96 -5.94 23.80 6.04
CA TYR A 96 -6.25 24.72 4.94
C TYR A 96 -5.22 25.86 4.87
N GLY A 97 -5.32 26.64 3.79
CA GLY A 97 -4.49 27.83 3.57
C GLY A 97 -3.00 27.51 3.46
N ASP A 98 -2.19 28.40 3.99
CA ASP A 98 -0.72 28.34 3.93
C ASP A 98 -0.14 27.10 4.61
N VAL A 99 -0.76 26.64 5.70
CA VAL A 99 -0.29 25.46 6.43
C VAL A 99 -0.38 24.23 5.54
N LEU A 100 -1.54 24.00 4.91
CA LEU A 100 -1.72 22.91 3.97
C LEU A 100 -0.74 23.05 2.81
N LYS A 101 -0.73 24.20 2.14
CA LYS A 101 0.09 24.42 0.92
C LYS A 101 1.57 24.22 1.17
N LYS A 102 2.13 24.87 2.20
CA LYS A 102 3.58 24.92 2.44
C LYS A 102 4.10 23.64 3.12
N ARG A 103 3.33 23.03 4.03
CA ARG A 103 3.81 21.84 4.76
C ARG A 103 3.55 20.52 4.03
N PHE A 104 2.42 20.40 3.36
CA PHE A 104 1.95 19.11 2.81
C PHE A 104 1.69 19.17 1.30
N GLY A 105 1.13 20.27 0.81
CA GLY A 105 0.79 20.48 -0.60
C GLY A 105 1.98 20.34 -1.54
N ALA A 106 3.13 20.90 -1.16
CA ALA A 106 4.37 20.77 -1.93
C ALA A 106 4.83 19.31 -2.11
N ARG A 107 4.54 18.41 -1.16
CA ARG A 107 4.93 16.99 -1.19
C ARG A 107 3.99 16.10 -2.02
N VAL A 108 2.82 16.63 -2.38
CA VAL A 108 1.83 15.95 -3.23
C VAL A 108 1.58 16.68 -4.55
N HIS A 109 2.40 17.70 -4.84
CA HIS A 109 2.36 18.44 -6.09
C HIS A 109 2.81 17.54 -7.25
N PRO A 110 2.29 17.73 -8.48
CA PRO A 110 2.74 16.95 -9.64
C PRO A 110 4.26 16.90 -9.82
N ASP A 111 4.97 18.00 -9.59
CA ASP A 111 6.45 18.03 -9.68
C ASP A 111 7.11 17.12 -8.63
N ALA A 112 6.53 17.03 -7.44
CA ALA A 112 7.02 16.13 -6.40
C ALA A 112 6.77 14.66 -6.77
N LEU A 113 5.61 14.36 -7.36
CA LEU A 113 5.32 13.02 -7.89
C LEU A 113 6.28 12.65 -9.02
N GLU A 114 6.55 13.57 -9.95
CA GLU A 114 7.50 13.34 -11.03
C GLU A 114 8.92 13.08 -10.50
N ALA A 115 9.35 13.84 -9.48
CA ALA A 115 10.62 13.60 -8.82
C ALA A 115 10.71 12.21 -8.16
N ILE A 116 9.63 11.71 -7.55
CA ILE A 116 9.57 10.34 -7.02
C ILE A 116 9.73 9.31 -8.15
N LEU A 117 9.03 9.51 -9.27
CA LEU A 117 9.05 8.56 -10.38
C LEU A 117 10.42 8.49 -11.09
N GLN A 118 11.27 9.51 -10.92
CA GLN A 118 12.62 9.58 -11.48
C GLN A 118 13.69 8.87 -10.63
N GLU A 119 13.36 8.42 -9.42
CA GLU A 119 14.33 7.70 -8.58
C GLU A 119 14.86 6.43 -9.27
N ALA A 120 16.17 6.19 -9.12
CA ALA A 120 16.90 5.18 -9.86
C ALA A 120 16.68 3.74 -9.35
N ASP A 121 16.40 3.61 -8.06
CA ASP A 121 16.22 2.34 -7.37
C ASP A 121 15.04 2.39 -6.40
N TYR A 122 14.59 1.20 -6.00
CA TYR A 122 13.42 1.01 -5.13
C TYR A 122 13.59 1.67 -3.76
N GLU A 123 14.78 1.67 -3.18
CA GLU A 123 14.98 2.21 -1.82
C GLU A 123 14.81 3.73 -1.83
N ALA A 124 15.44 4.42 -2.78
CA ALA A 124 15.28 5.86 -2.96
C ALA A 124 13.83 6.23 -3.32
N PHE A 125 13.20 5.46 -4.20
CA PHE A 125 11.78 5.61 -4.54
C PHE A 125 10.88 5.47 -3.31
N ASN A 126 11.01 4.38 -2.56
CA ASN A 126 10.19 4.05 -1.40
C ASN A 126 10.34 5.10 -0.29
N LEU A 127 11.58 5.55 -0.01
CA LEU A 127 11.84 6.60 0.97
C LEU A 127 11.10 7.90 0.64
N LYS A 128 11.10 8.33 -0.63
CA LYS A 128 10.36 9.53 -1.03
C LYS A 128 8.85 9.28 -1.02
N LEU A 129 8.37 8.14 -1.50
CA LEU A 129 6.95 7.80 -1.50
C LEU A 129 6.37 7.81 -0.07
N GLU A 130 7.08 7.20 0.89
CA GLU A 130 6.70 7.14 2.31
C GLU A 130 6.68 8.55 2.94
N ALA A 131 7.80 9.28 2.82
CA ALA A 131 7.93 10.57 3.46
C ALA A 131 7.05 11.67 2.84
N TRP A 132 6.66 11.51 1.58
CA TRP A 132 5.93 12.51 0.82
C TRP A 132 4.44 12.17 0.73
N PRO A 133 3.88 11.58 -0.35
CA PRO A 133 2.44 11.45 -0.45
C PRO A 133 1.83 10.57 0.64
N ARG A 134 2.51 9.49 1.05
CA ARG A 134 2.02 8.57 2.08
C ARG A 134 1.86 9.24 3.43
N ASP A 135 2.80 10.09 3.85
CA ASP A 135 2.69 10.82 5.11
C ASP A 135 1.93 12.15 4.97
N ALA A 136 2.10 12.88 3.89
CA ALA A 136 1.55 14.23 3.76
C ALA A 136 0.01 14.24 3.70
N VAL A 137 -0.61 13.25 3.06
CA VAL A 137 -2.08 13.20 2.92
C VAL A 137 -2.76 12.92 4.28
N PRO A 138 -2.36 11.89 5.05
CA PRO A 138 -2.79 11.69 6.44
C PRO A 138 -2.75 12.96 7.29
N HIS A 139 -1.62 13.66 7.30
CA HIS A 139 -1.46 14.88 8.10
C HIS A 139 -2.28 16.07 7.56
N GLY A 140 -2.51 16.14 6.24
CA GLY A 140 -3.35 17.15 5.62
C GLY A 140 -4.85 16.99 5.95
N VAL A 141 -5.35 15.75 6.00
CA VAL A 141 -6.74 15.43 6.36
C VAL A 141 -6.94 15.46 7.89
N ASN A 142 -5.93 15.02 8.64
CA ASN A 142 -5.86 15.03 10.10
C ASN A 142 -7.00 14.22 10.77
N GLY A 143 -7.14 14.31 12.09
CA GLY A 143 -8.17 13.60 12.85
C GLY A 143 -7.85 12.12 12.96
N ASP A 144 -8.81 11.26 12.64
CA ASP A 144 -8.61 9.81 12.67
C ASP A 144 -7.74 9.32 11.52
N PHE A 145 -7.69 10.07 10.40
CA PHE A 145 -6.89 9.69 9.23
C PHE A 145 -5.38 9.81 9.46
N SER A 146 -4.96 10.59 10.45
CA SER A 146 -3.55 10.75 10.85
C SER A 146 -3.11 9.83 12.00
N ARG A 147 -3.94 8.84 12.39
CA ARG A 147 -3.64 7.90 13.49
C ARG A 147 -3.22 6.54 12.96
N GLU A 148 -2.65 5.71 13.82
CA GLU A 148 -2.37 4.29 13.53
C GLU A 148 -3.65 3.49 13.18
N THR A 149 -4.80 3.96 13.63
CA THR A 149 -6.12 3.42 13.29
C THR A 149 -6.65 3.95 11.96
N THR A 150 -5.83 4.60 11.13
CA THR A 150 -6.22 5.12 9.81
C THR A 150 -6.85 4.08 8.88
N PRO A 151 -6.54 2.75 8.96
CA PRO A 151 -7.29 1.75 8.18
C PRO A 151 -8.79 1.72 8.47
N ASN A 152 -9.24 2.30 9.59
CA ASN A 152 -10.66 2.45 9.91
C ASN A 152 -11.34 3.65 9.20
N ASP A 153 -10.62 4.49 8.46
CA ASP A 153 -11.19 5.57 7.66
C ASP A 153 -11.39 5.10 6.20
N PRO A 154 -12.58 5.27 5.58
CA PRO A 154 -12.81 4.90 4.18
C PRO A 154 -11.88 5.58 3.15
N LEU A 155 -11.18 6.67 3.49
CA LEU A 155 -10.19 7.28 2.59
C LEU A 155 -8.91 6.46 2.50
N PHE A 156 -8.66 5.55 3.43
CA PHE A 156 -7.44 4.78 3.52
C PHE A 156 -7.21 3.89 2.29
N SER A 157 -8.22 3.10 1.89
CA SER A 157 -8.09 2.23 0.72
C SER A 157 -7.92 3.04 -0.57
N LEU A 158 -8.59 4.19 -0.69
CA LEU A 158 -8.43 5.10 -1.84
C LEU A 158 -7.03 5.73 -1.87
N HIS A 159 -6.51 6.14 -0.71
CA HIS A 159 -5.17 6.69 -0.58
C HIS A 159 -4.11 5.64 -0.96
N HIS A 160 -4.21 4.42 -0.41
CA HIS A 160 -3.27 3.37 -0.75
C HIS A 160 -3.40 2.89 -2.21
N ALA A 161 -4.59 2.91 -2.81
CA ALA A 161 -4.73 2.68 -4.24
C ALA A 161 -4.01 3.76 -5.08
N SER A 162 -4.00 5.02 -4.61
CA SER A 162 -3.24 6.08 -5.26
C SER A 162 -1.72 5.90 -5.12
N LEU A 163 -1.24 5.42 -3.96
CA LEU A 163 0.18 5.11 -3.76
C LEU A 163 0.62 3.92 -4.62
N ASP A 164 -0.21 2.87 -4.68
CA ASP A 164 0.02 1.70 -5.54
C ASP A 164 0.11 2.10 -7.02
N ARG A 165 -0.74 3.03 -7.47
CA ARG A 165 -0.63 3.60 -8.83
C ARG A 165 0.71 4.29 -9.07
N VAL A 166 1.22 5.07 -8.12
CA VAL A 166 2.53 5.74 -8.26
C VAL A 166 3.65 4.71 -8.32
N TRP A 167 3.57 3.65 -7.52
CA TRP A 167 4.53 2.55 -7.59
C TRP A 167 4.47 1.79 -8.91
N TRP A 168 3.27 1.44 -9.38
CA TRP A 168 3.07 0.86 -10.70
C TRP A 168 3.65 1.76 -11.80
N GLN A 169 3.39 3.06 -11.77
CA GLN A 169 3.97 4.03 -12.73
C GLN A 169 5.50 4.04 -12.69
N TRP A 170 6.11 3.95 -11.50
CA TRP A 170 7.55 3.86 -11.37
C TRP A 170 8.07 2.56 -11.99
N GLN A 171 7.41 1.42 -11.74
CA GLN A 171 7.76 0.13 -12.35
C GLN A 171 7.69 0.19 -13.88
N GLN A 172 6.65 0.82 -14.45
CA GLN A 172 6.45 0.89 -15.91
C GLN A 172 7.54 1.69 -16.66
N ARG A 173 8.36 2.51 -15.98
CA ARG A 173 9.45 3.24 -16.64
C ARG A 173 10.63 2.36 -17.05
N ASP A 174 10.82 1.24 -16.35
CA ASP A 174 11.86 0.23 -16.64
C ASP A 174 11.42 -1.11 -16.03
N PRO A 175 10.40 -1.77 -16.61
CA PRO A 175 9.75 -2.92 -15.98
C PRO A 175 10.69 -4.12 -15.83
N GLU A 176 11.64 -4.31 -16.76
CA GLU A 176 12.63 -5.40 -16.70
C GLU A 176 13.49 -5.31 -15.43
N ARG A 177 13.84 -4.09 -15.00
CA ARG A 177 14.65 -3.89 -13.80
C ARG A 177 13.80 -3.62 -12.56
N ARG A 178 12.73 -2.83 -12.66
CA ARG A 178 12.02 -2.26 -11.50
C ARG A 178 10.96 -3.19 -10.89
N LEU A 179 10.44 -4.15 -11.66
CA LEU A 179 9.55 -5.18 -11.11
C LEU A 179 10.26 -6.10 -10.11
N TRP A 180 11.58 -6.25 -10.24
CA TRP A 180 12.35 -7.23 -9.48
C TRP A 180 13.32 -6.60 -8.47
N GLN A 181 13.03 -5.35 -8.06
CA GLN A 181 13.77 -4.68 -6.99
C GLN A 181 13.05 -4.82 -5.65
N SER A 182 13.84 -5.10 -4.62
CA SER A 182 13.44 -5.08 -3.21
C SER A 182 14.33 -4.13 -2.41
N GLY A 183 13.87 -3.71 -1.24
CA GLY A 183 14.60 -2.77 -0.38
C GLY A 183 15.27 -3.41 0.83
N SER A 184 15.98 -2.58 1.59
CA SER A 184 16.47 -2.88 2.95
C SER A 184 15.57 -2.28 4.02
N SER A 185 15.71 -2.77 5.26
CA SER A 185 15.07 -2.13 6.41
C SER A 185 15.77 -0.83 6.78
N HIS A 186 14.99 0.25 6.89
CA HIS A 186 15.48 1.52 7.42
C HIS A 186 15.76 1.50 8.92
N LEU A 187 15.23 0.52 9.66
CA LEU A 187 15.44 0.39 11.11
C LEU A 187 16.66 -0.45 11.47
N GLN A 188 17.13 -1.29 10.54
CA GLN A 188 18.24 -2.19 10.76
C GLN A 188 18.98 -2.43 9.43
N GLU A 189 20.11 -1.73 9.24
CA GLU A 189 20.89 -1.76 7.99
C GLU A 189 21.32 -3.16 7.54
N SER A 190 21.42 -4.12 8.47
CA SER A 190 21.79 -5.52 8.16
C SER A 190 20.66 -6.34 7.54
N LEU A 191 19.43 -5.80 7.51
CA LEU A 191 18.24 -6.54 7.15
C LEU A 191 17.84 -6.18 5.70
N VAL A 192 17.98 -7.14 4.80
CA VAL A 192 17.61 -7.01 3.38
C VAL A 192 16.37 -7.86 3.13
N TYR A 193 15.39 -7.29 2.43
CA TYR A 193 14.20 -8.03 2.00
C TYR A 193 14.47 -8.67 0.63
N SER A 194 14.05 -9.91 0.46
CA SER A 194 14.19 -10.66 -0.79
C SER A 194 12.83 -10.85 -1.47
N LEU A 195 12.86 -11.04 -2.79
CA LEU A 195 11.68 -11.46 -3.55
C LEU A 195 11.18 -12.86 -3.13
N ASP A 196 12.03 -13.69 -2.54
CA ASP A 196 11.66 -15.03 -2.04
C ASP A 196 11.10 -15.00 -0.63
N ASP A 197 11.05 -13.83 0.02
CA ASP A 197 10.47 -13.73 1.35
C ASP A 197 8.98 -14.05 1.27
N VAL A 198 8.47 -14.77 2.28
CA VAL A 198 7.05 -15.12 2.35
C VAL A 198 6.31 -14.01 3.07
N PHE A 199 5.32 -13.44 2.36
CA PHE A 199 4.33 -12.56 2.92
C PHE A 199 3.17 -13.37 3.48
N HIS A 200 2.90 -13.18 4.77
CA HIS A 200 1.85 -13.87 5.49
C HIS A 200 0.56 -13.04 5.53
N PHE A 201 -0.46 -13.47 4.79
CA PHE A 201 -1.77 -12.79 4.73
C PHE A 201 -2.73 -13.20 5.86
N LYS A 202 -2.25 -13.99 6.83
CA LYS A 202 -3.03 -14.52 7.95
C LYS A 202 -4.27 -15.28 7.43
N ARG A 203 -5.48 -14.80 7.73
CA ARG A 203 -6.74 -15.44 7.30
C ARG A 203 -7.38 -14.77 6.08
N PHE A 204 -6.77 -13.73 5.52
CA PHE A 204 -7.35 -12.96 4.41
C PHE A 204 -7.04 -13.56 3.03
N SER A 205 -5.89 -14.21 2.90
CA SER A 205 -5.43 -14.85 1.67
C SER A 205 -4.41 -15.94 2.03
N PRO A 206 -4.16 -16.94 1.16
CA PRO A 206 -2.98 -17.79 1.29
C PRO A 206 -1.69 -16.96 1.32
N ASP A 207 -0.69 -17.48 2.03
CA ASP A 207 0.67 -16.92 2.03
C ASP A 207 1.27 -16.95 0.62
N ARG A 208 2.04 -15.93 0.28
CA ARG A 208 2.65 -15.75 -1.05
C ARG A 208 4.08 -15.27 -0.91
N THR A 209 4.94 -15.55 -1.89
CA THR A 209 6.25 -14.89 -1.95
C THR A 209 6.09 -13.44 -2.39
N VAL A 210 7.06 -12.58 -2.05
CA VAL A 210 7.09 -11.20 -2.56
C VAL A 210 7.11 -11.17 -4.08
N SER A 211 7.84 -12.09 -4.73
CA SER A 211 7.88 -12.25 -6.19
C SER A 211 6.50 -12.46 -6.82
N GLU A 212 5.61 -13.24 -6.19
CA GLU A 212 4.23 -13.43 -6.65
C GLU A 212 3.41 -12.14 -6.60
N LEU A 213 3.82 -11.17 -5.78
CA LEU A 213 3.07 -9.94 -5.58
C LEU A 213 3.54 -8.83 -6.52
N MET A 214 4.76 -8.83 -7.05
CA MET A 214 5.36 -7.66 -7.70
C MET A 214 4.64 -7.07 -8.93
N SER A 215 3.71 -7.81 -9.57
CA SER A 215 3.01 -7.36 -10.77
C SER A 215 1.48 -7.39 -10.61
N THR A 216 0.84 -6.24 -10.78
CA THR A 216 -0.62 -6.08 -10.79
C THR A 216 -1.29 -6.78 -11.97
N GLU A 217 -0.54 -7.01 -13.05
CA GLU A 217 -1.03 -7.64 -14.28
C GLU A 217 -0.78 -9.15 -14.31
N SER A 218 -0.30 -9.72 -13.20
CA SER A 218 -0.27 -11.17 -13.01
C SER A 218 -1.68 -11.76 -12.91
N ASP A 219 -1.82 -13.07 -13.11
CA ASP A 219 -3.08 -13.79 -12.88
C ASP A 219 -3.63 -13.63 -11.44
N LEU A 220 -2.77 -13.31 -10.45
CA LEU A 220 -3.19 -13.15 -9.06
C LEU A 220 -4.06 -11.90 -8.86
N PHE A 221 -3.65 -10.76 -9.45
CA PHE A 221 -4.33 -9.48 -9.26
C PHE A 221 -5.18 -9.09 -10.46
N CYS A 222 -4.71 -9.37 -11.67
CA CYS A 222 -5.36 -9.08 -12.94
C CYS A 222 -5.97 -7.66 -13.01
N CYS A 223 -5.15 -6.64 -12.77
CA CYS A 223 -5.56 -5.24 -12.80
C CYS A 223 -4.46 -4.29 -13.29
N THR A 224 -4.89 -3.16 -13.86
CA THR A 224 -4.03 -2.08 -14.37
C THR A 224 -4.64 -0.71 -14.03
N TYR A 225 -3.96 0.38 -14.36
CA TYR A 225 -4.28 1.76 -13.93
C TYR A 225 -4.56 2.74 -15.07
#